data_AF-A0A5P0ZU75-F1
#
_entry.id   AF-A0A5P0ZU75-F1
#
_cell.length_a   1.000
_cell.length_b   1.000
_cell.length_c   1.000
_cell.angle_alpha   90.00
_cell.angle_beta   90.00
_cell.angle_gamma   90.00
#
_symmetry.space_group_name_H-M   'P 1'
#
loop_
_entity.id
_entity.type
_entity.pdbx_description
1 polymer ?
#
loop_
_entity_poly.entity_id
_entity_poly.type
_entity_poly.pdbx_seq_one_letter_code
_entity_poly.pdbx_strand_id
1 'polypeptide(L)'
;MPDKLGSYLRELRGKESLRDVSKRTNGKISHSYISDLEKGVSRRGNKISPSPETLKVLSKVYNTDYDKLMKLAGYSDKDYKKKYVDLADDDVVMSYEGKPIPPEDLEIMRRFFRGGKNDK
;
A
#
# COMPACT_ATOMS: atom_id res chain seq x y z
N MET A 1 13.81 -8.00 -20.43
CA MET A 1 12.34 -7.83 -20.56
C MET A 1 12.01 -6.48 -19.97
N PRO A 2 11.28 -5.59 -20.67
CA PRO A 2 10.91 -4.30 -20.09
C PRO A 2 10.06 -4.57 -18.84
N ASP A 3 10.46 -3.99 -17.70
CA ASP A 3 9.71 -4.06 -16.47
C ASP A 3 8.32 -3.46 -16.70
N LYS A 4 7.30 -4.33 -16.78
CA LYS A 4 5.90 -3.97 -17.06
C LYS A 4 5.40 -2.86 -16.14
N LEU A 5 5.88 -2.86 -14.89
CA LEU A 5 5.63 -1.81 -13.91
C LEU A 5 6.19 -0.45 -14.35
N GLY A 6 7.44 -0.40 -14.81
CA GLY A 6 8.11 0.85 -15.17
C GLY A 6 7.44 1.53 -16.36
N SER A 7 7.09 0.76 -17.39
CA SER A 7 6.30 1.25 -18.53
C SER A 7 4.94 1.78 -18.09
N TYR A 8 4.24 1.06 -17.20
CA TYR A 8 2.93 1.47 -16.70
C TYR A 8 2.99 2.76 -15.87
N LEU A 9 3.98 2.90 -15.00
CA LEU A 9 4.19 4.13 -14.22
C LEU A 9 4.49 5.33 -15.12
N ARG A 10 5.24 5.12 -16.20
CA ARG A 10 5.54 6.16 -17.18
C ARG A 10 4.30 6.59 -17.95
N GLU A 11 3.42 5.66 -18.30
CA GLU A 11 2.12 5.95 -18.92
C GLU A 11 1.22 6.74 -17.98
N LEU A 12 1.13 6.34 -16.71
CA LEU A 12 0.34 7.05 -15.69
C LEU A 12 0.85 8.47 -15.43
N ARG A 13 2.18 8.67 -15.45
CA ARG A 13 2.76 10.01 -15.32
C ARG A 13 2.48 10.89 -16.53
N GLY A 14 2.46 10.32 -17.73
CA GLY A 14 2.22 11.07 -18.96
C GLY A 14 3.19 12.24 -19.13
N LYS A 15 2.67 13.47 -19.00
CA LYS A 15 3.43 14.73 -19.14
C LYS A 15 3.87 15.34 -17.79
N GLU A 16 3.46 14.79 -16.64
CA GLU A 16 3.89 15.30 -15.33
C GLU A 16 5.40 15.13 -15.16
N SER A 17 6.05 16.09 -14.49
CA SER A 17 7.47 15.96 -14.18
C SER A 17 7.68 15.02 -12.99
N LEU A 18 8.83 14.34 -12.95
CA LEU A 18 9.20 13.47 -11.82
C LEU A 18 9.22 14.24 -10.48
N ARG A 19 9.51 15.55 -10.53
CA ARG A 19 9.49 16.43 -9.36
C ARG A 19 8.06 16.71 -8.89
N ASP A 20 7.11 16.88 -9.80
CA ASP A 20 5.70 17.13 -9.44
C ASP A 20 5.07 15.88 -8.83
N VAL A 21 5.36 14.70 -9.40
CA VAL A 21 4.95 13.42 -8.79
C VAL A 21 5.56 13.28 -7.39
N SER A 22 6.86 13.57 -7.23
CA SER A 22 7.52 13.53 -5.91
C SER A 22 6.84 14.46 -4.90
N LYS A 23 6.46 15.67 -5.31
CA LYS A 23 5.68 16.60 -4.45
C LYS A 23 4.30 16.04 -4.11
N ARG A 24 3.58 15.44 -5.06
CA ARG A 24 2.27 14.80 -4.81
C ARG A 24 2.37 13.61 -3.86
N THR A 25 3.52 12.92 -3.84
CA THR A 25 3.79 11.87 -2.84
C THR A 25 4.15 12.44 -1.45
N ASN A 26 4.10 13.77 -1.27
CA ASN A 26 4.53 14.48 -0.07
C ASN A 26 5.98 14.18 0.33
N GLY A 27 6.87 14.03 -0.65
CA GLY A 27 8.28 13.70 -0.43
C GLY A 27 8.55 12.26 0.00
N LYS A 28 7.53 11.39 0.10
CA LYS A 28 7.72 9.96 0.41
C LYS A 28 8.52 9.24 -0.65
N ILE A 29 8.47 9.72 -1.90
CA ILE A 29 9.20 9.14 -3.02
C ILE A 29 10.01 10.24 -3.71
N SER A 30 11.34 10.07 -3.73
CA SER A 30 12.24 11.00 -4.41
C SER A 30 12.13 10.89 -5.93
N HIS A 31 12.25 12.02 -6.63
CA HIS A 31 12.23 12.09 -8.10
C HIS A 31 13.23 11.12 -8.78
N SER A 32 14.41 10.92 -8.17
CA SER A 32 15.41 9.94 -8.66
C SER A 32 14.90 8.51 -8.57
N TYR A 33 14.21 8.17 -7.48
CA TYR A 33 13.63 6.84 -7.28
C TYR A 33 12.46 6.60 -8.24
N ILE A 34 11.64 7.61 -8.54
CA ILE A 34 10.60 7.49 -9.58
C ILE A 34 11.24 7.22 -10.95
N SER A 35 12.33 7.91 -11.28
CA SER A 35 13.08 7.64 -12.51
C SER A 35 13.62 6.21 -12.56
N ASP A 36 14.18 5.75 -11.45
CA ASP A 36 14.71 4.41 -11.30
C ASP A 36 13.57 3.35 -11.42
N LEU A 37 12.39 3.60 -10.85
CA LEU A 37 11.18 2.75 -10.99
C LEU A 37 10.66 2.67 -12.43
N GLU A 38 10.61 3.80 -13.16
CA GLU A 38 10.18 3.82 -14.56
C GLU A 38 11.13 3.03 -15.46
N LYS A 39 12.41 2.95 -15.10
CA LYS A 39 13.42 2.19 -15.81
C LYS A 39 13.45 0.71 -15.40
N GLY A 40 12.89 0.37 -14.23
CA GLY A 40 12.94 -0.98 -13.65
C GLY A 40 14.32 -1.39 -13.10
N VAL A 41 15.34 -0.56 -13.34
CA VAL A 41 16.73 -0.81 -12.95
C VAL A 41 17.27 0.39 -12.18
N SER A 42 17.95 0.10 -11.09
CA SER A 42 18.69 1.11 -10.34
C SER A 42 19.90 1.56 -11.13
N ARG A 43 20.39 2.78 -10.84
CA ARG A 43 21.69 3.28 -11.34
C ARG A 43 22.87 2.31 -11.11
N ARG A 44 22.72 1.36 -10.18
CA ARG A 44 23.69 0.29 -9.88
C ARG A 44 23.48 -1.00 -10.69
N GLY A 45 22.54 -1.04 -11.63
CA GLY A 45 22.22 -2.23 -12.43
C GLY A 45 21.35 -3.27 -11.72
N ASN A 46 20.94 -3.02 -10.48
CA ASN A 46 20.07 -3.92 -9.73
C ASN A 46 18.60 -3.72 -10.13
N LYS A 47 17.85 -4.83 -10.24
CA LYS A 47 16.42 -4.79 -10.46
C LYS A 47 15.72 -4.12 -9.27
N ILE A 48 14.84 -3.17 -9.53
CA ILE A 48 14.10 -2.47 -8.47
C ILE A 48 12.79 -3.18 -8.22
N SER A 49 12.61 -3.62 -6.97
CA SER A 49 11.31 -4.06 -6.47
C SER A 49 10.82 -3.02 -5.46
N PRO A 50 9.85 -2.16 -5.83
CA PRO A 50 9.30 -1.19 -4.89
C PRO A 50 8.59 -1.87 -3.74
N SER A 51 8.80 -1.35 -2.53
CA SER A 51 8.08 -1.85 -1.36
C SER A 51 6.56 -1.69 -1.50
N PRO A 52 5.75 -2.55 -0.85
CA PRO A 52 4.29 -2.42 -0.81
C PRO A 52 3.82 -1.01 -0.39
N GLU A 53 4.51 -0.38 0.56
CA GLU A 53 4.21 1.00 0.97
C GLU A 53 4.37 2.01 -0.17
N THR A 54 5.44 1.89 -0.96
CA THR A 54 5.68 2.72 -2.13
C THR A 54 4.58 2.53 -3.16
N LEU A 55 4.20 1.27 -3.45
CA LEU A 55 3.10 0.97 -4.38
C LEU A 55 1.77 1.54 -3.90
N LYS A 56 1.52 1.57 -2.58
CA LYS A 56 0.32 2.17 -1.97
C LYS A 56 0.29 3.68 -2.13
N VAL A 57 1.44 4.34 -1.99
CA VAL A 57 1.56 5.77 -2.26
C VAL A 57 1.34 6.07 -3.74
N LEU A 58 1.95 5.30 -4.65
CA LEU A 58 1.79 5.47 -6.10
C LEU A 58 0.33 5.22 -6.53
N SER A 59 -0.32 4.20 -5.98
CA SER A 59 -1.74 3.91 -6.20
C SER A 59 -2.62 5.12 -5.84
N LYS A 60 -2.38 5.76 -4.69
CA LYS A 60 -3.10 6.96 -4.27
C LYS A 60 -2.82 8.15 -5.18
N VAL A 61 -1.57 8.38 -5.57
CA VAL A 61 -1.19 9.54 -6.38
C VAL A 61 -1.73 9.45 -7.80
N TYR A 62 -1.65 8.28 -8.41
CA TYR A 62 -2.13 8.02 -9.77
C TYR A 62 -3.58 7.57 -9.84
N ASN A 63 -4.26 7.48 -8.70
CA ASN A 63 -5.63 6.96 -8.56
C ASN A 63 -5.83 5.62 -9.30
N THR A 64 -4.84 4.73 -9.17
CA THR A 64 -4.84 3.41 -9.81
C THR A 64 -5.01 2.31 -8.79
N ASP A 65 -5.47 1.16 -9.24
CA ASP A 65 -5.62 -0.01 -8.39
C ASP A 65 -4.25 -0.48 -7.87
N TYR A 66 -4.17 -0.63 -6.54
CA TYR A 66 -2.96 -1.05 -5.85
C TYR A 66 -2.57 -2.49 -6.21
N ASP A 67 -3.55 -3.39 -6.32
CA ASP A 67 -3.34 -4.81 -6.61
C ASP A 67 -2.72 -4.99 -8.00
N LYS A 68 -3.17 -4.16 -8.95
CA LYS A 68 -2.59 -4.08 -10.29
C LYS A 68 -1.11 -3.68 -10.25
N LEU A 69 -0.74 -2.68 -9.44
CA LEU A 69 0.66 -2.27 -9.30
C LEU A 69 1.52 -3.37 -8.68
N MET A 70 1.00 -4.10 -7.69
CA MET A 70 1.70 -5.24 -7.10
C MET A 70 1.95 -6.37 -8.08
N LYS A 71 0.92 -6.76 -8.84
CA LYS A 71 1.04 -7.79 -9.88
C LYS A 71 2.08 -7.42 -10.93
N LEU A 72 2.11 -6.14 -11.32
CA LEU A 72 3.12 -5.61 -12.26
C LEU A 72 4.53 -5.59 -11.67
N ALA A 73 4.66 -5.36 -10.37
CA ALA A 73 5.92 -5.42 -9.63
C ALA A 73 6.39 -6.86 -9.34
N GLY A 74 5.57 -7.87 -9.64
CA GLY A 74 5.91 -9.29 -9.45
C GLY A 74 5.55 -9.84 -8.07
N TYR A 75 4.80 -9.10 -7.25
CA TYR A 75 4.22 -9.61 -6.01
C TYR A 75 3.05 -10.53 -6.34
N SER A 76 2.99 -11.69 -5.69
CA SER A 76 1.92 -12.67 -5.88
C SER A 76 0.83 -12.47 -4.83
N ASP A 77 -0.40 -12.87 -5.15
CA ASP A 77 -1.60 -12.77 -4.30
C ASP A 77 -1.40 -13.33 -2.87
N LYS A 78 -0.42 -14.23 -2.69
CA LYS A 78 -0.05 -14.83 -1.40
C LYS A 78 0.57 -13.85 -0.40
N ASP A 79 1.17 -12.76 -0.87
CA ASP A 79 1.71 -11.69 -0.01
C ASP A 79 0.60 -10.76 0.52
N TYR A 80 -0.64 -10.93 0.01
CA TYR A 80 -1.80 -10.08 0.26
C TYR A 80 -2.87 -10.79 1.09
N LYS A 81 -2.47 -11.41 2.21
CA LYS A 81 -3.47 -11.64 3.26
C LYS A 81 -3.91 -10.28 3.79
N LYS A 82 -5.09 -9.79 3.34
CA LYS A 82 -5.95 -8.96 4.18
C LYS A 82 -5.89 -9.60 5.58
N LYS A 83 -5.30 -8.92 6.56
CA LYS A 83 -5.45 -9.29 7.95
C LYS A 83 -6.91 -9.06 8.31
N TYR A 84 -7.76 -10.05 8.02
CA TYR A 84 -8.94 -10.27 8.82
C TYR A 84 -8.39 -10.64 10.19
N VAL A 85 -8.50 -9.71 11.12
CA VAL A 85 -8.19 -9.96 12.51
C VAL A 85 -9.48 -10.50 13.09
N ASP A 86 -9.49 -11.78 13.45
CA ASP A 86 -10.60 -12.32 14.22
C ASP A 86 -10.52 -11.69 15.61
N LEU A 87 -11.54 -10.91 16.00
CA LEU A 87 -11.55 -10.24 17.31
C LEU A 87 -11.61 -11.24 18.48
N ALA A 88 -11.75 -12.53 18.18
CA ALA A 88 -11.73 -13.65 19.12
C ALA A 88 -10.31 -14.13 19.48
N ASP A 89 -9.27 -13.77 18.72
CA ASP A 89 -7.89 -14.10 19.10
C ASP A 89 -7.40 -13.15 20.21
N ASP A 90 -6.74 -13.69 21.23
CA ASP A 90 -6.20 -12.95 22.39
C ASP A 90 -4.95 -12.10 22.02
N ASP A 91 -4.33 -12.35 20.88
CA ASP A 91 -3.09 -11.68 20.40
C ASP A 91 -3.36 -10.53 19.39
N VAL A 92 -4.46 -9.80 19.55
CA VAL A 92 -4.85 -8.72 18.65
C VAL A 92 -4.34 -7.36 19.12
N VAL A 93 -3.25 -6.88 18.52
CA VAL A 93 -2.81 -5.48 18.66
C VAL A 93 -3.58 -4.62 17.66
N MET A 94 -4.74 -4.10 18.08
CA MET A 94 -5.54 -3.15 17.30
C MET A 94 -5.14 -1.72 17.65
N SER A 95 -4.97 -0.84 16.66
CA SER A 95 -4.66 0.56 16.88
C SER A 95 -5.73 1.49 16.32
N TYR A 96 -6.10 2.50 17.10
CA TYR A 96 -6.97 3.59 16.69
C TYR A 96 -6.18 4.89 16.80
N GLU A 97 -6.16 5.67 15.72
CA GLU A 97 -5.39 6.93 15.65
C GLU A 97 -3.88 6.77 15.96
N GLY A 98 -3.32 5.60 15.65
CA GLY A 98 -1.90 5.31 15.89
C GLY A 98 -1.54 4.97 17.34
N LYS A 99 -2.53 4.86 18.24
CA LYS A 99 -2.35 4.38 19.61
C LYS A 99 -2.92 2.96 19.74
N PRO A 100 -2.30 2.06 20.55
CA PRO A 100 -2.90 0.79 20.88
C PRO A 100 -4.24 1.03 21.58
N ILE A 101 -5.29 0.36 21.12
CA ILE A 101 -6.61 0.45 21.74
C ILE A 101 -6.50 -0.27 23.10
N PRO A 102 -6.85 0.38 24.22
CA PRO A 102 -6.83 -0.26 25.52
C PRO A 102 -7.86 -1.42 25.58
N PRO A 103 -7.62 -2.43 26.42
CA PRO A 103 -8.48 -3.62 26.50
C PRO A 103 -9.93 -3.29 26.87
N GLU A 104 -10.16 -2.20 27.61
CA GLU A 104 -11.49 -1.71 27.98
C GLU A 104 -12.30 -1.27 26.74
N ASP A 105 -11.67 -0.54 25.82
CA ASP A 105 -12.31 -0.09 24.59
C ASP A 105 -12.57 -1.25 23.60
N LEU A 106 -11.69 -2.25 23.60
CA LEU A 106 -11.89 -3.51 22.87
C LEU A 106 -13.12 -4.27 23.38
N GLU A 107 -13.37 -4.27 24.69
CA GLU A 107 -14.55 -4.90 25.28
C GLU A 107 -15.84 -4.17 24.91
N ILE A 108 -15.82 -2.83 24.85
CA ILE A 108 -16.93 -2.02 24.35
C ILE A 108 -17.25 -2.37 22.89
N MET A 109 -16.22 -2.47 22.03
CA MET A 109 -16.39 -2.89 20.64
C MET A 109 -16.93 -4.33 20.55
N ARG A 110 -16.38 -5.28 21.32
CA ARG A 110 -16.85 -6.67 21.38
C ARG A 110 -18.33 -6.73 21.78
N ARG A 111 -18.76 -5.94 22.77
CA ARG A 111 -20.15 -5.86 23.22
C ARG A 111 -21.08 -5.30 22.15
N PHE A 112 -20.65 -4.26 21.42
CA PHE A 112 -21.42 -3.67 20.32
C PHE A 112 -21.64 -4.68 19.17
N PHE A 113 -20.58 -5.37 18.75
CA PHE A 113 -20.66 -6.39 17.70
C PHE A 113 -21.49 -7.63 18.10
N ARG A 114 -21.48 -8.01 19.38
CA ARG A 114 -22.28 -9.14 19.89
C ARG A 114 -23.76 -8.80 20.03
N GLY A 115 -24.08 -7.54 20.34
CA GLY A 115 -25.45 -7.05 20.53
C GLY A 115 -26.26 -6.85 19.24
N GLY A 116 -25.62 -6.77 18.07
CA GLY A 116 -26.29 -6.56 16.78
C GLY A 116 -26.91 -7.82 16.16
N LYS A 117 -26.76 -9.01 16.76
CA LYS A 117 -27.32 -10.28 16.25
C LYS A 117 -28.72 -10.62 16.79
N ASN A 118 -29.44 -9.65 17.35
CA ASN A 118 -30.78 -9.86 17.91
C ASN A 118 -31.88 -9.01 17.23
N ASP A 119 -31.83 -8.88 15.90
CA ASP A 119 -33.01 -8.49 15.13
C ASP A 119 -32.98 -9.13 13.73
N LYS A 120 -33.39 -10.41 13.66
CA LYS A 120 -34.52 -10.92 12.85
C LYS A 120 -34.49 -12.45 12.73
#